data_AF-A0A7V9F6Z3-F1
#
_entry.id   AF-A0A7V9F6Z3-F1
#
_cell.length_a   1.000
_cell.length_b   1.000
_cell.length_c   1.000
_cell.angle_alpha   90.00
_cell.angle_beta   90.00
_cell.angle_gamma   90.00
#
_symmetry.space_group_name_H-M   'P 1'
#
loop_
_entity.id
_entity.type
_entity.pdbx_description
1 polymer ?
#
loop_
_entity_poly.entity_id
_entity_poly.type
_entity_poly.pdbx_seq_one_letter_code
_entity_poly.pdbx_strand_id
1 'polypeptide(L)'
;MAAIATELDIEAEFPADVLAAADRAATSPKLPELDRTDIELVTIDPPGAKDLDQALHIERSSGGGFQVHYAIADVAAFVEPGGPIDIEAHRRGQTLYAPDRRIPLHPPVLSEDAASLLPDQTRPALLWTIDLDELGEQTQVKVERALVRSRGQFDYATVQQQIDDGSTGEVFALLKEVGELRVRREIERGGVSLPLPEQEVVVNDDAWSLQFRQLHPVEDWNAQISLLTGMGAAEIM
;
A
#
# COMPACT_ATOMS: atom_id res chain seq x y z
N MET A 1 -3.87 -19.87 19.92
CA MET A 1 -3.97 -19.51 18.49
C MET A 1 -4.34 -20.67 17.57
N ALA A 2 -3.69 -21.85 17.63
CA ALA A 2 -4.06 -22.99 16.77
C ALA A 2 -5.54 -23.39 16.84
N ALA A 3 -6.12 -23.41 18.05
CA ALA A 3 -7.55 -23.71 18.23
C ALA A 3 -8.48 -22.71 17.52
N ILE A 4 -8.15 -21.41 17.51
CA ILE A 4 -8.92 -20.38 16.81
C ILE A 4 -8.81 -20.55 15.29
N ALA A 5 -7.61 -20.84 14.79
CA ALA A 5 -7.41 -21.11 13.36
C ALA A 5 -8.21 -22.35 12.90
N THR A 6 -8.23 -23.41 13.70
CA THR A 6 -9.05 -24.60 13.42
C THR A 6 -10.55 -24.31 13.52
N GLU A 7 -10.99 -23.54 14.51
CA GLU A 7 -12.40 -23.16 14.67
C GLU A 7 -12.92 -22.31 13.49
N LEU A 8 -12.07 -21.43 12.97
CA LEU A 8 -12.37 -20.56 11.83
C LEU A 8 -12.05 -21.20 10.47
N ASP A 9 -11.67 -22.48 10.44
CA ASP A 9 -11.31 -23.23 9.23
C ASP A 9 -10.23 -22.53 8.37
N ILE A 10 -9.23 -21.96 9.04
CA ILE A 10 -8.16 -21.20 8.39
C ILE A 10 -7.00 -22.15 8.03
N GLU A 11 -6.80 -22.36 6.74
CA GLU A 11 -5.63 -23.06 6.21
C GLU A 11 -4.45 -22.12 5.99
N ALA A 12 -3.39 -22.31 6.79
CA ALA A 12 -2.20 -21.47 6.70
C ALA A 12 -1.31 -21.83 5.48
N GLU A 13 -1.18 -23.12 5.18
CA GLU A 13 -0.27 -23.62 4.15
C GLU A 13 -0.87 -23.51 2.75
N PHE A 14 -0.04 -23.22 1.76
CA PHE A 14 -0.46 -23.23 0.36
C PHE A 14 -0.35 -24.65 -0.22
N PRO A 15 -1.29 -25.07 -1.07
CA PRO A 15 -1.15 -26.28 -1.87
C PRO A 15 0.12 -26.27 -2.73
N ALA A 16 0.70 -27.46 -2.95
CA ALA A 16 1.99 -27.59 -3.66
C ALA A 16 1.94 -27.11 -5.12
N ASP A 17 0.81 -27.27 -5.79
CA ASP A 17 0.56 -26.79 -7.14
C ASP A 17 0.46 -25.25 -7.20
N VAL A 18 -0.10 -24.62 -6.17
CA VAL A 18 -0.13 -23.16 -6.01
C VAL A 18 1.27 -22.60 -5.81
N LEU A 19 2.08 -23.21 -4.92
CA LEU A 19 3.48 -22.82 -4.72
C LEU A 19 4.29 -22.93 -6.01
N ALA A 20 4.18 -24.07 -6.71
CA ALA A 20 4.87 -24.26 -7.97
C ALA A 20 4.42 -23.27 -9.06
N ALA A 21 3.14 -22.87 -9.07
CA ALA A 21 2.63 -21.83 -9.97
C ALA A 21 3.22 -20.45 -9.62
N ALA A 22 3.31 -20.11 -8.33
CA ALA A 22 3.86 -18.85 -7.86
C ALA A 22 5.35 -18.71 -8.16
N ASP A 23 6.15 -19.76 -7.96
CA ASP A 23 7.57 -19.75 -8.31
C ASP A 23 7.79 -19.48 -9.82
N ARG A 24 6.95 -20.07 -10.68
CA ARG A 24 6.99 -19.80 -12.12
C ARG A 24 6.60 -18.36 -12.44
N ALA A 25 5.49 -17.89 -11.87
CA ALA A 25 4.98 -16.54 -12.09
C ALA A 25 5.99 -15.45 -11.66
N ALA A 26 6.67 -15.66 -10.52
CA ALA A 26 7.68 -14.74 -10.00
C ALA A 26 8.84 -14.50 -10.99
N THR A 27 9.22 -15.52 -11.77
CA THR A 27 10.31 -15.43 -12.75
C THR A 27 9.90 -14.96 -14.14
N SER A 28 8.59 -14.86 -14.42
CA SER A 28 8.09 -14.53 -15.76
C SER A 28 6.76 -13.76 -15.71
N PRO A 29 6.75 -12.56 -15.06
CA PRO A 29 5.56 -11.71 -15.05
C PRO A 29 5.25 -11.13 -16.44
N LYS A 30 3.99 -10.79 -16.65
CA LYS A 30 3.56 -9.99 -17.80
C LYS A 30 3.92 -8.52 -17.57
N LEU A 31 5.06 -8.09 -18.10
CA LEU A 31 5.54 -6.71 -17.91
C LEU A 31 4.84 -5.73 -18.86
N PRO A 32 4.49 -4.52 -18.40
CA PRO A 32 4.03 -3.44 -19.26
C PRO A 32 5.17 -2.82 -20.08
N GLU A 33 4.82 -2.17 -21.20
CA GLU A 33 5.78 -1.48 -22.07
C GLU A 33 6.19 -0.10 -21.54
N LEU A 34 5.29 0.58 -20.81
CA LEU A 34 5.54 1.91 -20.28
C LEU A 34 6.53 1.84 -19.12
N ASP A 35 7.66 2.55 -19.25
CA ASP A 35 8.65 2.72 -18.19
C ASP A 35 8.45 4.09 -17.52
N ARG A 36 8.13 4.07 -16.22
CA ARG A 36 8.03 5.25 -15.35
C ARG A 36 8.97 5.14 -14.15
N THR A 37 10.09 4.46 -14.32
CA THR A 37 11.15 4.39 -13.31
C THR A 37 11.81 5.75 -13.05
N ASP A 38 11.52 6.76 -13.87
CA ASP A 38 11.91 8.17 -13.68
C ASP A 38 11.22 8.83 -12.48
N ILE A 39 10.04 8.36 -12.07
CA ILE A 39 9.34 8.89 -10.89
C ILE A 39 10.02 8.37 -9.63
N GLU A 40 10.46 9.29 -8.77
CA GLU A 40 11.12 8.99 -7.49
C GLU A 40 10.08 8.62 -6.41
N LEU A 41 9.40 7.48 -6.61
CA LEU A 41 8.41 6.92 -5.69
C LEU A 41 9.05 6.44 -4.38
N VAL A 42 8.30 6.50 -3.29
CA VAL A 42 8.70 5.96 -1.98
C VAL A 42 7.54 5.20 -1.32
N THR A 43 7.84 4.24 -0.45
CA THR A 43 6.82 3.56 0.38
C THR A 43 6.89 4.03 1.82
N ILE A 44 5.76 3.98 2.53
CA ILE A 44 5.66 4.29 3.96
C ILE A 44 4.81 3.21 4.61
N ASP A 45 5.45 2.39 5.45
CA ASP A 45 4.86 1.15 5.97
C ASP A 45 5.33 0.89 7.42
N PRO A 46 4.65 0.02 8.20
CA PRO A 46 5.15 -0.39 9.50
C PRO A 46 6.56 -1.02 9.42
N PRO A 47 7.39 -0.86 10.47
CA PRO A 47 8.73 -1.44 10.49
C PRO A 47 8.72 -2.96 10.22
N GLY A 48 9.57 -3.39 9.28
CA GLY A 48 9.70 -4.81 8.92
C GLY A 48 8.69 -5.32 7.89
N ALA A 49 7.78 -4.48 7.39
CA ALA A 49 6.90 -4.82 6.29
C ALA A 49 7.70 -5.25 5.04
N LYS A 50 7.16 -6.24 4.32
CA LYS A 50 7.74 -6.76 3.07
C LYS A 50 6.74 -6.81 1.93
N ASP A 51 5.46 -6.84 2.25
CA ASP A 51 4.30 -6.74 1.38
C ASP A 51 3.98 -5.26 1.11
N LEU A 52 4.88 -4.59 0.38
CA LEU A 52 4.75 -3.17 0.08
C LEU A 52 3.86 -3.01 -1.16
N ASP A 53 2.57 -2.85 -0.91
CA ASP A 53 1.54 -2.82 -1.97
C ASP A 53 1.47 -1.49 -2.70
N GLN A 54 1.95 -0.41 -2.09
CA GLN A 54 1.75 0.95 -2.57
C GLN A 54 2.96 1.85 -2.38
N ALA A 55 3.21 2.72 -3.37
CA ALA A 55 4.28 3.72 -3.33
C ALA A 55 3.73 5.06 -3.86
N LEU A 56 4.22 6.17 -3.32
CA LEU A 56 3.74 7.51 -3.66
C LEU A 56 4.88 8.46 -4.04
N HIS A 57 4.54 9.43 -4.88
CA HIS A 57 5.31 10.63 -5.15
C HIS A 57 4.33 11.78 -5.35
N ILE A 58 4.65 12.95 -4.81
CA ILE A 58 3.80 14.13 -4.92
C ILE A 58 4.68 15.29 -5.36
N GLU A 59 4.23 16.03 -6.36
CA GLU A 59 4.88 17.23 -6.87
C GLU A 59 3.87 18.37 -7.05
N ARG A 60 4.37 19.61 -7.17
CA ARG A 60 3.53 20.76 -7.50
C ARG A 60 3.31 20.82 -9.01
N SER A 61 2.07 21.06 -9.42
CA SER A 61 1.72 21.23 -10.82
C SER A 61 2.11 22.63 -11.32
N SER A 62 2.62 22.73 -12.56
CA SER A 62 3.09 24.00 -13.14
C SER A 62 2.01 25.08 -13.27
N GLY A 63 0.73 24.68 -13.28
CA GLY A 63 -0.44 25.57 -13.34
C GLY A 63 -1.02 25.96 -11.99
N GLY A 64 -0.37 25.59 -10.87
CA GLY A 64 -0.96 25.59 -9.53
C GLY A 64 -1.52 24.22 -9.17
N GLY A 65 -1.71 23.96 -7.87
CA GLY A 65 -2.16 22.67 -7.36
C GLY A 65 -1.04 21.61 -7.27
N PHE A 66 -1.42 20.35 -7.40
CA PHE A 66 -0.54 19.20 -7.15
C PHE A 66 -0.75 18.08 -8.16
N GLN A 67 0.27 17.27 -8.38
CA GLN A 67 0.17 16.00 -9.08
C GLN A 67 0.61 14.89 -8.12
N VAL A 68 -0.27 13.91 -7.93
CA VAL A 68 -0.03 12.72 -7.11
C VAL A 68 0.21 11.54 -8.04
N HIS A 69 1.39 10.93 -7.94
CA HIS A 69 1.67 9.63 -8.50
C HIS A 69 1.52 8.58 -7.41
N TYR A 70 0.65 7.60 -7.65
CA TYR A 70 0.40 6.51 -6.72
C TYR A 70 0.51 5.17 -7.44
N ALA A 71 1.57 4.42 -7.15
CA ALA A 71 1.79 3.11 -7.73
C ALA A 71 1.21 2.04 -6.82
N ILE A 72 0.35 1.18 -7.35
CA ILE A 72 -0.13 -0.03 -6.69
C ILE A 72 0.50 -1.25 -7.35
N ALA A 73 1.03 -2.19 -6.58
CA ALA A 73 1.62 -3.43 -7.09
C ALA A 73 0.68 -4.15 -8.07
N ASP A 74 1.15 -4.46 -9.29
CA ASP A 74 0.31 -5.13 -10.31
C ASP A 74 0.34 -6.65 -10.09
N VAL A 75 -0.41 -7.13 -9.10
CA VAL A 75 -0.54 -8.58 -8.83
C VAL A 75 -1.08 -9.33 -10.05
N ALA A 76 -1.91 -8.68 -10.89
CA ALA A 76 -2.43 -9.26 -12.12
C ALA A 76 -1.34 -9.50 -13.20
N ALA A 77 -0.14 -8.92 -13.05
CA ALA A 77 1.01 -9.28 -13.87
C ALA A 77 1.53 -10.70 -13.58
N PHE A 78 1.21 -11.26 -12.40
CA PHE A 78 1.67 -12.57 -11.92
C PHE A 78 0.56 -13.61 -11.88
N VAL A 79 -0.70 -13.20 -11.69
CA VAL A 79 -1.83 -14.08 -11.49
C VAL A 79 -2.66 -14.22 -12.76
N GLU A 80 -2.72 -15.44 -13.31
CA GLU A 80 -3.58 -15.78 -14.44
C GLU A 80 -5.01 -16.10 -13.97
N PRO A 81 -6.06 -15.47 -14.54
CA PRO A 81 -7.44 -15.81 -14.22
C PRO A 81 -7.76 -17.30 -14.44
N GLY A 82 -8.40 -17.93 -13.45
CA GLY A 82 -8.71 -19.37 -13.45
C GLY A 82 -7.51 -20.27 -13.19
N GLY A 83 -6.31 -19.72 -12.94
CA GLY A 83 -5.12 -20.48 -12.56
C GLY A 83 -5.11 -20.89 -11.08
N PRO A 84 -4.13 -21.72 -10.64
CA PRO A 84 -4.07 -22.19 -9.26
C PRO A 84 -3.99 -21.07 -8.21
N ILE A 85 -3.20 -20.02 -8.50
CA ILE A 85 -3.04 -18.87 -7.59
C ILE A 85 -4.35 -18.10 -7.47
N ASP A 86 -5.06 -17.88 -8.58
CA ASP A 86 -6.33 -17.16 -8.62
C ASP A 86 -7.42 -17.89 -7.82
N ILE A 87 -7.56 -19.20 -8.04
CA ILE A 87 -8.52 -20.04 -7.31
C ILE A 87 -8.24 -20.03 -5.80
N GLU A 88 -6.97 -20.15 -5.41
CA GLU A 88 -6.59 -20.14 -4.00
C GLU A 88 -6.77 -18.75 -3.37
N ALA A 89 -6.46 -17.68 -4.09
CA ALA A 89 -6.69 -16.30 -3.62
C ALA A 89 -8.19 -16.05 -3.39
N HIS A 90 -9.07 -16.52 -4.28
CA HIS A 90 -10.52 -16.44 -4.08
C HIS A 90 -11.01 -17.25 -2.89
N ARG A 91 -10.38 -18.41 -2.61
CA ARG A 91 -10.71 -19.23 -1.44
C ARG A 91 -10.29 -18.57 -0.13
N ARG A 92 -9.12 -17.93 -0.10
CA ARG A 92 -8.59 -17.19 1.06
C ARG A 92 -9.30 -15.86 1.31
N GLY A 93 -9.64 -15.15 0.24
CA GLY A 93 -10.33 -13.85 0.24
C GLY A 93 -9.47 -12.67 0.69
N GLN A 94 -8.68 -12.82 1.75
CA GLN A 94 -7.82 -11.77 2.30
C GLN A 94 -6.60 -12.34 3.02
N THR A 95 -5.61 -11.49 3.30
CA THR A 95 -4.55 -11.80 4.26
C THR A 95 -5.14 -11.72 5.68
N LEU A 96 -4.88 -12.73 6.52
CA LEU A 96 -5.28 -12.73 7.92
C LEU A 96 -4.08 -12.43 8.81
N TYR A 97 -4.23 -11.40 9.65
CA TYR A 97 -3.21 -10.98 10.61
C TYR A 97 -3.61 -11.46 12.00
N ALA A 98 -2.89 -12.45 12.53
CA ALA A 98 -2.96 -12.85 13.93
C ALA A 98 -1.74 -12.29 14.69
N PRO A 99 -1.81 -12.13 16.02
CA PRO A 99 -0.69 -11.51 16.74
C PRO A 99 0.63 -12.31 16.68
N ASP A 100 0.56 -13.63 16.50
CA ASP A 100 1.73 -14.52 16.39
C ASP A 100 2.15 -14.84 14.96
N ARG A 101 1.29 -14.57 13.96
CA ARG A 101 1.55 -14.94 12.56
C ARG A 101 0.64 -14.22 11.57
N ARG A 102 1.13 -14.12 10.34
CA ARG A 102 0.34 -13.74 9.16
C ARG A 102 0.00 -14.97 8.33
N ILE A 103 -1.20 -14.98 7.75
CA ILE A 103 -1.65 -15.97 6.77
C ILE A 103 -1.93 -15.21 5.48
N PRO A 104 -0.97 -15.19 4.54
CA PRO A 104 -1.04 -14.29 3.39
C PRO A 104 -2.06 -14.76 2.36
N LEU A 105 -2.65 -13.79 1.65
CA LEU A 105 -3.56 -14.02 0.51
C LEU A 105 -2.83 -14.70 -0.65
N HIS A 106 -1.62 -14.23 -0.97
CA HIS A 106 -0.77 -14.77 -2.03
C HIS A 106 0.47 -15.44 -1.45
N PRO A 107 1.09 -16.40 -2.15
CA PRO A 107 2.35 -16.98 -1.73
C PRO A 107 3.44 -15.90 -1.51
N PRO A 108 4.25 -15.98 -0.43
CA PRO A 108 5.25 -14.95 -0.10
C PRO A 108 6.23 -14.61 -1.22
N VAL A 109 6.58 -15.57 -2.08
CA VAL A 109 7.45 -15.33 -3.26
C VAL A 109 6.87 -14.27 -4.21
N LEU A 110 5.54 -14.07 -4.20
CA LEU A 110 4.87 -13.00 -4.92
C LEU A 110 4.67 -11.78 -4.02
N SER A 111 3.94 -11.92 -2.91
CA SER A 111 3.49 -10.76 -2.11
C SER A 111 4.62 -10.06 -1.37
N GLU A 112 5.68 -10.77 -0.96
CA GLU A 112 6.78 -10.21 -0.16
C GLU A 112 8.07 -9.99 -0.98
N ASP A 113 8.04 -10.29 -2.28
CA ASP A 113 9.18 -10.14 -3.17
C ASP A 113 8.79 -9.70 -4.59
N ALA A 114 8.29 -10.61 -5.42
CA ALA A 114 8.19 -10.37 -6.87
C ALA A 114 7.22 -9.23 -7.25
N ALA A 115 6.10 -9.08 -6.51
CA ALA A 115 5.14 -8.00 -6.71
C ALA A 115 5.38 -6.79 -5.78
N SER A 116 6.03 -7.01 -4.64
CA SER A 116 6.28 -5.97 -3.64
C SER A 116 7.15 -4.83 -4.19
N LEU A 117 6.77 -3.59 -3.87
CA LEU A 117 7.43 -2.36 -4.30
C LEU A 117 8.68 -2.05 -3.46
N LEU A 118 9.52 -3.06 -3.23
CA LEU A 118 10.78 -2.97 -2.51
C LEU A 118 11.72 -1.91 -3.14
N PRO A 119 12.54 -1.23 -2.33
CA PRO A 119 13.43 -0.18 -2.81
C PRO A 119 14.43 -0.71 -3.83
N ASP A 120 14.74 0.13 -4.82
CA ASP A 120 15.70 -0.08 -5.90
C ASP A 120 15.39 -1.26 -6.84
N GLN A 121 14.18 -1.83 -6.75
CA GLN A 121 13.72 -2.89 -7.64
C GLN A 121 12.73 -2.36 -8.67
N THR A 122 12.94 -2.71 -9.94
CA THR A 122 11.95 -2.42 -10.99
C THR A 122 10.79 -3.42 -10.89
N ARG A 123 9.57 -2.90 -10.78
CA ARG A 123 8.34 -3.68 -10.55
C ARG A 123 7.20 -3.23 -11.47
N PRO A 124 6.34 -4.13 -11.95
CA PRO A 124 5.10 -3.75 -12.63
C PRO A 124 4.10 -3.18 -11.61
N ALA A 125 3.48 -2.06 -11.94
CA ALA A 125 2.49 -1.41 -11.10
C ALA A 125 1.33 -0.83 -11.94
N LEU A 126 0.18 -0.71 -11.30
CA LEU A 126 -0.89 0.19 -11.71
C LEU A 126 -0.51 1.59 -11.20
N LEU A 127 0.01 2.42 -12.09
CA LEU A 127 0.40 3.78 -11.79
C LEU A 127 -0.79 4.72 -11.99
N TRP A 128 -1.27 5.28 -10.89
CA TRP A 128 -2.27 6.34 -10.86
C TRP A 128 -1.57 7.69 -10.94
N THR A 129 -2.07 8.57 -11.81
CA THR A 129 -1.69 9.98 -11.85
C THR A 129 -2.95 10.80 -11.61
N ILE A 130 -2.95 11.56 -10.52
CA ILE A 130 -4.11 12.30 -10.03
C ILE A 130 -3.74 13.76 -9.89
N ASP A 131 -4.40 14.62 -10.66
CA ASP A 131 -4.19 16.06 -10.58
C ASP A 131 -5.17 16.67 -9.59
N LEU A 132 -4.64 17.48 -8.68
CA LEU A 132 -5.38 18.20 -7.66
C LEU A 132 -5.29 19.71 -7.89
N ASP A 133 -6.37 20.44 -7.61
CA ASP A 133 -6.32 21.89 -7.52
C ASP A 133 -5.60 22.37 -6.23
N GLU A 134 -5.45 23.69 -6.06
CA GLU A 134 -4.81 24.29 -4.87
C GLU A 134 -5.53 24.00 -3.56
N LEU A 135 -6.79 23.57 -3.63
CA LEU A 135 -7.62 23.21 -2.49
C LEU A 135 -7.68 21.69 -2.29
N GLY A 136 -6.87 20.93 -3.01
CA GLY A 136 -6.79 19.48 -2.95
C GLY A 136 -7.99 18.78 -3.57
N GLU A 137 -8.80 19.43 -4.40
CA GLU A 137 -9.91 18.78 -5.12
C GLU A 137 -9.39 18.00 -6.32
N GLN A 138 -9.95 16.81 -6.57
CA GLN A 138 -9.56 16.02 -7.74
C GLN A 138 -10.08 16.67 -9.01
N THR A 139 -9.17 16.94 -9.96
CA THR A 139 -9.52 17.55 -11.25
C THR A 139 -9.35 16.60 -12.42
N GLN A 140 -8.42 15.65 -12.32
CA GLN A 140 -8.19 14.62 -13.31
C GLN A 140 -7.63 13.37 -12.65
N VAL A 141 -7.99 12.20 -13.18
CA VAL A 141 -7.43 10.92 -12.79
C VAL A 141 -7.14 10.08 -14.04
N LYS A 142 -6.00 9.38 -14.01
CA LYS A 142 -5.59 8.41 -15.02
C LYS A 142 -4.91 7.23 -14.34
N VAL A 143 -5.13 6.03 -14.85
CA VAL A 143 -4.41 4.82 -14.45
C VAL A 143 -3.80 4.15 -15.67
N GLU A 144 -2.54 3.75 -15.55
CA GLU A 144 -1.80 3.01 -16.58
C GLU A 144 -0.99 1.89 -15.92
N ARG A 145 -0.79 0.78 -16.65
CA ARG A 145 0.24 -0.19 -16.24
C ARG A 145 1.60 0.37 -16.62
N ALA A 146 2.52 0.42 -15.67
CA ALA A 146 3.89 0.91 -15.88
C ALA A 146 4.92 0.08 -15.10
N LEU A 147 6.16 0.09 -15.55
CA LEU A 147 7.31 -0.28 -14.74
C LEU A 147 7.66 0.91 -13.85
N VAL A 148 7.81 0.66 -12.55
CA VAL A 148 8.18 1.66 -11.55
C VAL A 148 9.37 1.18 -10.73
N ARG A 149 10.01 2.07 -9.99
CA ARG A 149 11.07 1.72 -9.03
C ARG A 149 10.97 2.61 -7.80
N SER A 150 10.67 2.02 -6.65
CA SER A 150 10.74 2.72 -5.36
C SER A 150 12.19 3.10 -5.04
N ARG A 151 12.40 4.27 -4.46
CA ARG A 151 13.71 4.84 -4.08
C ARG A 151 14.00 4.73 -2.59
N GLY A 152 13.00 4.32 -1.81
CA GLY A 152 13.14 4.19 -0.37
C GLY A 152 11.92 3.57 0.26
N GLN A 153 12.15 2.83 1.34
CA GLN A 153 11.15 2.30 2.24
C GLN A 153 11.29 3.03 3.56
N PHE A 154 10.22 3.67 4.01
CA PHE A 154 10.20 4.48 5.22
C PHE A 154 9.17 3.95 6.21
N ASP A 155 9.37 4.26 7.49
CA ASP A 155 8.35 4.05 8.52
C ASP A 155 7.68 5.36 8.93
N TYR A 156 6.43 5.28 9.37
CA TYR A 156 5.61 6.44 9.72
C TYR A 156 6.23 7.31 10.82
N ALA A 157 6.90 6.72 11.82
CA ALA A 157 7.48 7.48 12.92
C ALA A 157 8.66 8.34 12.44
N THR A 158 9.54 7.76 11.61
CA THR A 158 10.65 8.48 10.98
C THR A 158 10.16 9.60 10.06
N VAL A 159 9.14 9.34 9.22
CA VAL A 159 8.58 10.39 8.32
C VAL A 159 7.95 11.51 9.14
N GLN A 160 7.16 11.18 10.18
CA GLN A 160 6.57 12.18 11.06
C GLN A 160 7.64 13.06 11.71
N GLN A 161 8.71 12.46 12.23
CA GLN A 161 9.80 13.19 12.86
C GLN A 161 10.46 14.17 11.88
N GLN A 162 10.76 13.73 10.65
CA GLN A 162 11.36 14.57 9.62
C GLN A 162 10.46 15.76 9.25
N ILE A 163 9.14 15.54 9.21
CA ILE A 163 8.15 16.59 8.95
C ILE A 163 8.12 17.60 10.10
N ASP A 164 8.14 17.12 11.35
CA ASP A 164 8.04 17.96 12.55
C ASP A 164 9.30 18.83 12.77
N ASP A 165 10.49 18.31 12.46
CA ASP A 165 11.75 19.03 12.61
C ASP A 165 12.17 19.83 11.37
N GLY A 166 11.45 19.68 10.26
CA GLY A 166 11.71 20.37 9.00
C GLY A 166 12.91 19.85 8.20
N SER A 167 13.43 18.66 8.54
CA SER A 167 14.51 17.98 7.79
C SER A 167 14.02 17.17 6.59
N THR A 168 12.70 17.12 6.39
CA THR A 168 12.05 16.31 5.37
C THR A 168 12.31 16.74 3.93
N GLY A 169 12.22 15.79 3.00
CA GLY A 169 12.25 16.05 1.56
C GLY A 169 10.92 16.61 1.03
N GLU A 170 10.92 17.10 -0.20
CA GLU A 170 9.74 17.74 -0.82
C GLU A 170 8.50 16.82 -0.84
N VAL A 171 8.67 15.53 -1.15
CA VAL A 171 7.56 14.55 -1.22
C VAL A 171 6.79 14.48 0.10
N PHE A 172 7.47 14.44 1.24
CA PHE A 172 6.85 14.32 2.56
C PHE A 172 6.27 15.66 3.06
N ALA A 173 6.90 16.78 2.71
CA ALA A 173 6.31 18.09 2.94
C ALA A 173 4.99 18.25 2.17
N LEU A 174 4.96 17.81 0.92
CA LEU A 174 3.75 17.81 0.08
C LEU A 174 2.73 16.77 0.53
N LEU A 175 3.16 15.61 1.05
CA LEU A 175 2.25 14.63 1.67
C LEU A 175 1.46 15.24 2.82
N LYS A 176 2.13 16.02 3.69
CA LYS A 176 1.44 16.77 4.74
C LYS A 176 0.46 17.80 4.16
N GLU A 177 0.92 18.65 3.24
CA GLU A 177 0.10 19.73 2.67
C GLU A 177 -1.14 19.18 1.97
N VAL A 178 -0.97 18.21 1.08
CA VAL A 178 -2.07 17.53 0.38
C VAL A 178 -2.94 16.77 1.37
N GLY A 179 -2.36 16.03 2.31
CA GLY A 179 -3.09 15.30 3.35
C GLY A 179 -4.03 16.21 4.14
N GLU A 180 -3.54 17.36 4.63
CA GLU A 180 -4.35 18.34 5.36
C GLU A 180 -5.50 18.93 4.50
N LEU A 181 -5.25 19.19 3.22
CA LEU A 181 -6.30 19.61 2.28
C LEU A 181 -7.36 18.51 2.11
N ARG A 182 -6.96 17.25 1.94
CA ARG A 182 -7.87 16.12 1.75
C ARG A 182 -8.69 15.80 3.00
N VAL A 183 -8.11 15.93 4.20
CA VAL A 183 -8.86 15.85 5.46
C VAL A 183 -9.91 16.96 5.55
N ARG A 184 -9.60 18.19 5.13
CA ARG A 184 -10.59 19.26 5.07
C ARG A 184 -11.72 18.94 4.10
N ARG A 185 -11.39 18.42 2.91
CA ARG A 185 -12.39 17.94 1.93
C ARG A 185 -13.26 16.82 2.50
N GLU A 186 -12.68 15.95 3.32
CA GLU A 186 -13.44 14.93 4.04
C GLU A 186 -14.51 15.52 4.96
N ILE A 187 -14.13 16.51 5.76
CA ILE A 187 -15.06 17.16 6.67
C ILE A 187 -16.16 17.88 5.87
N GLU A 188 -15.79 18.58 4.78
CA GLU A 188 -16.73 19.29 3.92
C GLU A 188 -17.75 18.37 3.24
N ARG A 189 -17.34 17.15 2.84
CA ARG A 189 -18.24 16.11 2.30
C ARG A 189 -19.05 15.37 3.37
N GLY A 190 -18.88 15.71 4.65
CA GLY A 190 -19.58 15.07 5.77
C GLY A 190 -18.99 13.73 6.20
N GLY A 191 -17.73 13.45 5.83
CA GLY A 191 -16.99 12.28 6.29
C GLY A 191 -16.69 12.34 7.78
N VAL A 192 -16.67 11.18 8.42
CA VAL A 192 -16.43 11.05 9.86
C VAL A 192 -15.31 10.06 10.08
N SER A 193 -14.16 10.57 10.53
CA SER A 193 -12.99 9.80 10.91
C SER A 193 -12.78 9.95 12.42
N LEU A 194 -12.84 8.85 13.15
CA LEU A 194 -12.64 8.82 14.60
C LEU A 194 -11.22 8.30 14.89
N PRO A 195 -10.30 9.16 15.35
CA PRO A 195 -8.94 8.74 15.68
C PRO A 195 -8.96 8.00 17.02
N LEU A 196 -9.35 6.73 17.00
CA LEU A 196 -9.25 5.84 18.14
C LEU A 196 -7.83 5.26 18.19
N PRO A 197 -7.22 5.14 19.39
CA PRO A 197 -5.94 4.45 19.53
C PRO A 197 -6.05 3.02 18.99
N GLU A 198 -5.04 2.60 18.23
CA GLU A 198 -4.93 1.23 17.77
C GLU A 198 -4.65 0.31 18.96
N GLN A 199 -5.24 -0.87 18.93
CA GLN A 199 -5.05 -1.92 19.93
C GLN A 199 -4.09 -2.96 19.38
N GLU A 200 -2.90 -3.03 19.96
CA GLU A 200 -1.86 -3.96 19.55
C GLU A 200 -1.65 -5.04 20.60
N VAL A 201 -1.60 -6.29 20.15
CA VAL A 201 -1.26 -7.43 21.00
C VAL A 201 0.25 -7.64 20.92
N VAL A 202 0.95 -7.38 22.02
CA VAL A 202 2.40 -7.55 22.11
C VAL A 202 2.72 -8.85 22.85
N VAL A 203 3.51 -9.70 22.20
CA VAL A 203 4.00 -10.96 22.73
C VAL A 203 5.43 -10.76 23.25
N ASN A 204 5.63 -10.88 24.56
CA ASN A 204 6.94 -10.84 25.21
C ASN A 204 7.17 -12.18 25.92
N ASP A 205 8.18 -12.94 25.46
CA ASP A 205 8.40 -14.34 25.85
C ASP A 205 7.13 -15.19 25.60
N ASP A 206 6.46 -15.64 26.67
CA ASP A 206 5.19 -16.37 26.63
C ASP A 206 4.00 -15.54 27.16
N ALA A 207 4.21 -14.25 27.44
CA ALA A 207 3.20 -13.34 27.97
C ALA A 207 2.60 -12.47 26.86
N TRP A 208 1.28 -12.33 26.91
CA TRP A 208 0.49 -11.55 25.97
C TRP A 208 0.00 -10.30 26.69
N SER A 209 0.24 -9.13 26.10
CA SER A 209 -0.20 -7.85 26.65
C SER A 209 -0.90 -7.01 25.58
N LEU A 210 -1.89 -6.23 26.00
CA LEU A 210 -2.56 -5.26 25.14
C LEU A 210 -1.86 -3.90 25.31
N GLN A 211 -1.46 -3.31 24.21
CA GLN A 211 -0.92 -1.96 24.15
C GLN A 211 -1.81 -1.09 23.27
N PHE A 212 -1.79 0.22 23.55
CA PHE A 212 -2.52 1.19 22.78
C PHE A 212 -1.52 2.13 22.10
N ARG A 213 -1.62 2.23 20.78
CA ARG A 213 -0.77 3.09 19.96
C ARG A 213 -1.58 4.27 19.45
N GLN A 214 -1.03 5.46 19.61
CA GLN A 214 -1.58 6.65 18.96
C GLN A 214 -1.01 6.72 17.55
N LEU A 215 -1.88 6.89 16.56
CA LEU A 215 -1.48 7.07 15.16
C LEU A 215 -0.79 8.42 14.98
N HIS A 216 0.28 8.43 14.19
CA HIS A 216 0.91 9.67 13.74
C HIS A 216 0.03 10.38 12.69
N PRO A 217 0.00 11.72 12.65
CA PRO A 217 -0.74 12.46 11.61
C PRO A 217 -0.42 12.00 10.18
N VAL A 218 0.84 11.66 9.89
CA VAL A 218 1.24 11.16 8.56
C VAL A 218 0.55 9.86 8.14
N GLU A 219 0.10 9.01 9.09
CA GLU A 219 -0.68 7.82 8.78
C GLU A 219 -2.03 8.21 8.15
N ASP A 220 -2.69 9.24 8.68
CA ASP A 220 -3.95 9.78 8.14
C ASP A 220 -3.73 10.47 6.79
N TRP A 221 -2.65 11.26 6.66
CA TRP A 221 -2.31 11.90 5.38
C TRP A 221 -2.04 10.88 4.28
N ASN A 222 -1.30 9.81 4.58
CA ASN A 222 -1.07 8.71 3.63
C ASN A 222 -2.39 7.98 3.29
N ALA A 223 -3.24 7.72 4.29
CA ALA A 223 -4.55 7.12 4.07
C ALA A 223 -5.46 7.98 3.16
N GLN A 224 -5.38 9.30 3.25
CA GLN A 224 -6.10 10.19 2.34
C GLN A 224 -5.64 10.07 0.88
N ILE A 225 -4.37 9.71 0.62
CA ILE A 225 -3.88 9.43 -0.74
C ILE A 225 -4.45 8.11 -1.26
N SER A 226 -4.51 7.06 -0.42
CA SER A 226 -5.19 5.81 -0.78
C SER A 226 -6.68 6.05 -1.06
N LEU A 227 -7.35 6.85 -0.23
CA LEU A 227 -8.77 7.19 -0.39
C LEU A 227 -9.01 8.02 -1.65
N LEU A 228 -8.15 9.00 -1.94
CA LEU A 228 -8.17 9.76 -3.20
C LEU A 228 -8.08 8.82 -4.41
N THR A 229 -7.16 7.86 -4.37
CA THR A 229 -7.00 6.87 -5.44
C THR A 229 -8.25 5.99 -5.59
N GLY A 230 -8.86 5.57 -4.47
CA GLY A 230 -10.12 4.83 -4.47
C GLY A 230 -11.29 5.62 -5.05
N MET A 231 -11.37 6.92 -4.78
CA MET A 231 -12.36 7.83 -5.39
C MET A 231 -12.12 7.95 -6.89
N GLY A 232 -10.87 8.13 -7.32
CA GLY A 232 -10.50 8.14 -8.72
C GLY A 232 -10.84 6.83 -9.45
N ALA A 233 -10.66 5.68 -8.81
CA ALA A 233 -11.08 4.39 -9.35
C ALA A 233 -12.59 4.31 -9.56
N ALA A 234 -13.38 4.81 -8.59
CA ALA A 234 -14.83 4.84 -8.68
C ALA A 234 -15.36 5.79 -9.78
N GLU A 235 -14.59 6.80 -10.19
CA GLU A 235 -14.95 7.68 -11.32
C GLU A 235 -14.70 7.04 -12.70
N ILE A 236 -13.76 6.10 -12.78
CA ILE A 236 -13.38 5.45 -14.05
C ILE A 236 -14.29 4.24 -14.36
N MET A 237 -14.79 3.55 -13.34
CA MET A 237 -15.59 2.31 -13.47
C MET A 237 -17.09 2.58 -13.64
#